data_AF-A0A2I2Y7F4-F1
#
_entry.id   AF-A0A2I2Y7F4-F1
#
_cell.length_a   1.000
_cell.length_b   1.000
_cell.length_c   1.000
_cell.angle_alpha   90.00
_cell.angle_beta   90.00
_cell.angle_gamma   90.00
#
_symmetry.space_group_name_H-M   'P 1'
#
loop_
_entity.id
_entity.type
_entity.pdbx_description
1 polymer ?
#
loop_
_entity_poly.entity_id
_entity_poly.type
_entity_poly.pdbx_seq_one_letter_code
_entity_poly.pdbx_strand_id
1 'polypeptide(L)'
;MSGAVLLERERLTSGTTWHTAGLLWQLRPSDVEVELLAHTRRVVSRELEEETGLHTGWIQNGGLFIASNRQRLDEYKRLMSLGKAYGVESHVLSPAETKTLYPLMNVDDLYGTLYVPHDGTMDPAGTCTTLARAASARGAQVIENCPVTSIRVWTDDFGVRRVAGVETQHGSIQTPCVVNCAGVWASAVGRMAGVKVPLVAMHHAYVVTERIEGIQNMPNVRDHDASVYLRLQGDALSVGGYEANPIFWEEAVKYRPRAAGGLCLKTSTEKVCAVWSDDLRRA
;
A
#
# COMPACT_ATOMS: atom_id res chain seq x y z
N MET A 1 -26.01 0.23 21.72
CA MET A 1 -24.74 0.78 21.20
C MET A 1 -24.37 0.00 19.95
N SER A 2 -24.53 0.58 18.75
CA SER A 2 -24.13 -0.03 17.48
C SER A 2 -22.89 0.70 16.95
N GLY A 3 -21.73 0.41 17.53
CA GLY A 3 -20.45 0.97 17.10
C GLY A 3 -19.53 -0.13 16.58
N ALA A 4 -18.69 0.17 15.60
CA ALA A 4 -17.63 -0.74 15.17
C ALA A 4 -16.48 -0.76 16.18
N VAL A 5 -15.86 -1.93 16.38
CA VAL A 5 -14.67 -2.07 17.23
C VAL A 5 -13.52 -2.59 16.38
N LEU A 6 -12.41 -1.87 16.36
CA LEU A 6 -11.15 -2.27 15.74
C LEU A 6 -10.19 -2.75 16.82
N LEU A 7 -9.73 -3.99 16.68
CA LEU A 7 -8.73 -4.60 17.55
C LEU A 7 -7.39 -4.64 16.82
N GLU A 8 -6.37 -4.03 17.40
CA GLU A 8 -5.00 -4.05 16.89
C GLU A 8 -4.09 -4.78 17.88
N ARG A 9 -3.27 -5.71 17.38
CA ARG A 9 -2.38 -6.51 18.22
C ARG A 9 -1.36 -5.65 18.93
N GLU A 10 -0.76 -4.71 18.22
CA GLU A 10 0.28 -3.82 18.72
C GLU A 10 -0.24 -2.38 18.67
N ARG A 11 0.36 -1.52 17.83
CA ARG A 11 -0.14 -0.16 17.53
C ARG A 11 -0.60 -0.07 16.09
N LEU A 12 -1.50 0.86 15.80
CA LEU A 12 -1.89 1.18 14.43
C LEU A 12 -0.65 1.39 13.59
N THR A 13 -0.70 0.90 12.35
CA THR A 13 0.40 0.93 11.36
C THR A 13 1.56 -0.05 11.61
N SER A 14 1.57 -0.83 12.69
CA SER A 14 2.66 -1.79 13.01
C SER A 14 2.76 -3.01 12.07
N GLY A 15 1.84 -3.13 11.10
CA GLY A 15 1.91 -4.12 10.01
C GLY A 15 2.82 -3.66 8.87
N THR A 16 2.43 -3.94 7.63
CA THR A 16 3.19 -3.49 6.44
C THR A 16 2.96 -2.01 6.10
N THR A 17 1.96 -1.38 6.73
CA THR A 17 1.55 -0.01 6.44
C THR A 17 2.65 1.02 6.72
N TRP A 18 3.39 0.93 7.82
CA TRP A 18 4.37 1.98 8.16
C TRP A 18 5.53 2.09 7.17
N HIS A 19 5.87 1.00 6.47
CA HIS A 19 7.04 0.94 5.59
C HIS A 19 6.67 0.87 4.09
N THR A 20 5.43 1.20 3.73
CA THR A 20 5.05 1.29 2.31
C THR A 20 5.63 2.55 1.66
N ALA A 21 5.89 2.48 0.35
CA ALA A 21 6.24 3.65 -0.43
C ALA A 21 5.08 4.65 -0.56
N GLY A 22 3.83 4.28 -0.24
CA GLY A 22 2.71 5.23 -0.18
C GLY A 22 2.29 5.81 -1.54
N LEU A 23 2.71 5.19 -2.64
CA LEU A 23 2.38 5.61 -4.00
C LEU A 23 0.93 5.26 -4.36
N LEU A 24 0.20 6.22 -4.91
CA LEU A 24 -1.15 6.05 -5.43
C LEU A 24 -1.13 6.31 -6.94
N TRP A 25 -1.42 5.25 -7.69
CA TRP A 25 -1.42 5.25 -9.14
C TRP A 25 -2.83 4.94 -9.64
N GLN A 26 -3.56 5.89 -10.21
CA GLN A 26 -4.98 5.70 -10.52
C GLN A 26 -5.24 4.74 -11.70
N LEU A 27 -4.37 4.75 -12.71
CA LEU A 27 -4.58 3.93 -13.89
C LEU A 27 -4.07 2.49 -13.70
N ARG A 28 -4.98 1.55 -13.98
CA ARG A 28 -4.78 0.10 -13.93
C ARG A 28 -5.52 -0.58 -15.09
N PRO A 29 -5.12 -1.79 -15.50
CA PRO A 29 -5.82 -2.55 -16.53
C PRO A 29 -7.12 -3.22 -16.00
N SER A 30 -7.76 -2.62 -14.99
CA SER A 30 -8.97 -3.11 -14.33
C SER A 30 -9.85 -1.92 -13.97
N ASP A 31 -11.12 -1.98 -14.38
CA ASP A 31 -12.15 -0.98 -14.10
C ASP A 31 -12.40 -0.81 -12.60
N VAL A 32 -12.59 -1.93 -11.89
CA VAL A 32 -12.81 -1.93 -10.44
C VAL A 32 -11.64 -1.30 -9.70
N GLU A 33 -10.40 -1.55 -10.13
CA GLU A 33 -9.24 -0.94 -9.50
C GLU A 33 -9.21 0.57 -9.72
N VAL A 34 -9.50 1.04 -10.94
CA VAL A 34 -9.54 2.47 -11.26
C VAL A 34 -10.58 3.18 -10.39
N GLU A 35 -11.77 2.60 -10.21
CA GLU A 35 -12.82 3.17 -9.35
C GLU A 35 -12.39 3.22 -7.87
N LEU A 36 -11.80 2.14 -7.35
CA LEU A 36 -11.30 2.08 -5.97
C LEU A 36 -10.18 3.10 -5.73
N LEU A 37 -9.29 3.28 -6.70
CA LEU A 37 -8.18 4.23 -6.62
C LEU A 37 -8.66 5.67 -6.73
N ALA A 38 -9.62 5.97 -7.61
CA ALA A 38 -10.26 7.27 -7.71
C ALA A 38 -10.99 7.63 -6.39
N HIS A 39 -11.71 6.67 -5.81
CA HIS A 39 -12.32 6.81 -4.49
C HIS A 39 -11.26 7.07 -3.41
N THR A 40 -10.21 6.26 -3.36
CA THR A 40 -9.12 6.38 -2.37
C THR A 40 -8.46 7.75 -2.49
N ARG A 41 -8.11 8.18 -3.71
CA ARG A 41 -7.52 9.50 -3.98
C ARG A 41 -8.40 10.61 -3.42
N ARG A 42 -9.70 10.59 -3.74
CA ARG A 42 -10.66 11.59 -3.23
C ARG A 42 -10.70 11.64 -1.70
N VAL A 43 -10.73 10.46 -1.05
CA VAL A 43 -10.75 10.35 0.42
C VAL A 43 -9.47 10.91 1.03
N VAL A 44 -8.30 10.51 0.53
CA VAL A 44 -7.01 10.92 1.11
C VAL A 44 -6.64 12.36 0.75
N SER A 45 -6.98 12.85 -0.44
CA SER A 45 -6.56 14.17 -0.89
C SER A 45 -7.44 15.31 -0.40
N ARG A 46 -8.63 15.01 0.16
CA ARG A 46 -9.63 16.03 0.46
C ARG A 46 -10.50 15.67 1.66
N GLU A 47 -11.26 14.58 1.57
CA GLU A 47 -12.40 14.36 2.47
C GLU A 47 -11.99 14.12 3.91
N LEU A 48 -10.89 13.40 4.12
CA LEU A 48 -10.37 13.16 5.46
C LEU A 48 -9.91 14.46 6.15
N GLU A 49 -9.31 15.37 5.41
CA GLU A 49 -8.89 16.66 5.95
C GLU A 49 -10.09 17.56 6.24
N GLU A 50 -11.07 17.62 5.33
CA GLU A 50 -12.34 18.34 5.53
C GLU A 50 -13.11 17.83 6.76
N GLU A 51 -13.12 16.51 6.98
CA GLU A 51 -13.85 15.89 8.10
C GLU A 51 -13.13 16.05 9.44
N THR A 52 -11.80 15.95 9.46
CA THR A 52 -11.03 15.81 10.71
C THR A 52 -10.15 17.00 11.07
N GLY A 53 -9.89 17.89 10.11
CA GLY A 53 -8.88 18.94 10.20
C GLY A 53 -7.43 18.42 10.21
N LEU A 54 -7.19 17.14 9.88
CA LEU A 54 -5.85 16.55 9.81
C LEU A 54 -5.44 16.26 8.37
N HIS A 55 -4.23 16.68 8.02
CA HIS A 55 -3.63 16.37 6.72
C HIS A 55 -3.22 14.88 6.64
N THR A 56 -3.46 14.24 5.50
CA THR A 56 -3.14 12.81 5.25
C THR A 56 -1.71 12.60 4.74
N GLY A 57 -0.97 13.69 4.54
CA GLY A 57 0.33 13.68 3.87
C GLY A 57 0.23 13.51 2.35
N TRP A 58 -0.94 13.79 1.76
CA TRP A 58 -1.12 13.75 0.32
C TRP A 58 -0.21 14.76 -0.39
N ILE A 59 0.56 14.28 -1.36
CA ILE A 59 1.39 15.10 -2.25
C ILE A 59 1.01 14.72 -3.68
N GLN A 60 0.39 15.65 -4.39
CA GLN A 60 0.02 15.47 -5.79
C GLN A 60 1.17 15.92 -6.70
N ASN A 61 2.24 15.13 -6.77
CA ASN A 61 3.34 15.37 -7.70
C ASN A 61 3.18 14.63 -9.03
N GLY A 62 2.11 13.87 -9.22
CA GLY A 62 1.83 13.13 -10.44
C GLY A 62 2.51 11.76 -10.50
N GLY A 63 2.13 11.01 -11.54
CA GLY A 63 2.69 9.71 -11.84
C GLY A 63 3.07 9.56 -13.30
N LEU A 64 4.23 8.95 -13.57
CA LEU A 64 4.82 8.82 -14.90
C LEU A 64 5.19 7.36 -15.16
N PHE A 65 4.52 6.73 -16.12
CA PHE A 65 4.77 5.33 -16.46
C PHE A 65 5.65 5.25 -17.70
N ILE A 66 6.70 4.44 -17.64
CA ILE A 66 7.75 4.36 -18.66
C ILE A 66 7.41 3.31 -19.71
N ALA A 67 7.56 3.65 -21.00
CA ALA A 67 7.47 2.70 -22.10
C ALA A 67 8.81 2.58 -22.83
N SER A 68 9.55 1.51 -22.49
CA SER A 68 10.83 1.17 -23.13
C SER A 68 10.67 0.37 -24.44
N ASN A 69 9.43 0.04 -24.80
CA ASN A 69 9.10 -0.66 -26.04
C ASN A 69 7.74 -0.22 -26.61
N ARG A 70 7.48 -0.58 -27.87
CA ARG A 70 6.25 -0.18 -28.59
C ARG A 70 5.00 -0.82 -27.98
N GLN A 71 5.08 -2.08 -27.55
CA GLN A 71 3.95 -2.80 -26.96
C GLN A 71 3.49 -2.12 -25.67
N ARG A 72 4.43 -1.67 -24.84
CA ARG A 72 4.13 -0.92 -23.61
C ARG A 72 3.49 0.43 -23.91
N LEU A 73 3.97 1.15 -24.93
CA LEU A 73 3.36 2.41 -25.33
C LEU A 73 1.91 2.22 -25.82
N ASP A 74 1.63 1.16 -26.57
CA ASP A 74 0.28 0.84 -27.02
C ASP A 74 -0.64 0.42 -25.86
N GLU A 75 -0.10 -0.31 -24.86
CA GLU A 75 -0.80 -0.56 -23.60
C GLU A 75 -1.17 0.75 -22.89
N TYR A 76 -0.27 1.72 -22.84
CA TYR A 76 -0.51 3.02 -22.21
C TYR A 76 -1.54 3.87 -22.94
N LYS A 77 -1.59 3.83 -24.28
CA LYS A 77 -2.68 4.46 -25.05
C LYS A 77 -4.04 3.82 -24.71
N ARG A 78 -4.08 2.51 -24.51
CA ARG A 78 -5.27 1.79 -24.04
C ARG A 78 -5.66 2.21 -22.62
N LEU A 79 -4.70 2.32 -21.70
CA LEU A 79 -4.95 2.80 -20.33
C LEU A 79 -5.44 4.26 -20.30
N MET A 80 -4.88 5.13 -21.13
CA MET A 80 -5.35 6.51 -21.28
C MET A 80 -6.82 6.55 -21.78
N SER A 81 -7.15 5.68 -22.73
CA SER A 81 -8.53 5.57 -23.24
C SER A 81 -9.51 5.08 -22.16
N LEU A 82 -9.09 4.11 -21.34
CA LEU A 82 -9.84 3.67 -20.15
C LEU A 82 -9.99 4.82 -19.15
N GLY A 83 -8.90 5.53 -18.84
CA GLY A 83 -8.89 6.68 -17.94
C GLY A 83 -9.92 7.73 -18.32
N LYS A 84 -10.05 8.02 -19.63
CA LYS A 84 -11.08 8.93 -20.14
C LYS A 84 -12.51 8.49 -19.80
N ALA A 85 -12.80 7.19 -19.84
CA ALA A 85 -14.11 6.67 -19.48
C ALA A 85 -14.44 6.82 -17.98
N TYR A 86 -13.40 6.80 -17.13
CA TYR A 86 -13.52 6.94 -15.67
C TYR A 86 -13.20 8.35 -15.16
N GLY A 87 -13.01 9.32 -16.05
CA GLY A 87 -12.71 10.71 -15.68
C GLY A 87 -11.31 10.93 -15.07
N VAL A 88 -10.36 10.02 -15.33
CA VAL A 88 -8.97 10.16 -14.90
C VAL A 88 -8.18 10.90 -15.99
N GLU A 89 -7.76 12.13 -15.68
CA GLU A 89 -6.88 12.91 -16.56
C GLU A 89 -5.54 12.19 -16.75
N SER A 90 -5.16 11.98 -18.01
CA SER A 90 -3.88 11.37 -18.36
C SER A 90 -3.44 11.74 -19.77
N HIS A 91 -2.13 11.73 -20.00
CA HIS A 91 -1.50 12.16 -21.24
C HIS A 91 -0.42 11.17 -21.67
N VAL A 92 -0.49 10.66 -22.89
CA VAL A 92 0.64 9.94 -23.50
C VAL A 92 1.59 10.97 -24.06
N LEU A 93 2.81 11.02 -23.53
CA LEU A 93 3.84 11.97 -23.88
C LEU A 93 4.90 11.34 -24.79
N SER A 94 5.39 12.12 -25.75
CA SER A 94 6.60 11.83 -26.50
C SER A 94 7.85 11.96 -25.63
N PRO A 95 8.99 11.36 -26.01
CA PRO A 95 10.25 11.50 -25.27
C PRO A 95 10.67 12.95 -25.00
N ALA A 96 10.42 13.87 -25.95
CA ALA A 96 10.74 15.29 -25.78
C ALA A 96 9.84 15.98 -24.73
N GLU A 97 8.54 15.66 -24.71
CA GLU A 97 7.61 16.14 -23.69
C GLU A 97 7.94 15.54 -22.32
N THR A 98 8.28 14.24 -22.27
CA THR A 98 8.78 13.57 -21.06
C THR A 98 10.02 14.27 -20.52
N LYS A 99 11.00 14.61 -21.37
CA LYS A 99 12.22 15.32 -20.96
C LYS A 99 11.93 16.72 -20.43
N THR A 100 10.92 17.39 -20.97
CA THR A 100 10.46 18.69 -20.48
C THR A 100 9.84 18.57 -19.08
N LEU A 101 9.01 17.54 -18.86
CA LEU A 101 8.37 17.26 -17.57
C LEU A 101 9.35 16.72 -16.53
N TYR A 102 10.31 15.89 -16.94
CA TYR A 102 11.30 15.23 -16.09
C TYR A 102 12.72 15.43 -16.66
N PRO A 103 13.34 16.62 -16.46
CA PRO A 103 14.64 16.97 -17.05
C PRO A 103 15.80 16.03 -16.68
N LEU A 104 15.76 15.39 -15.51
CA LEU A 104 16.79 14.44 -15.07
C LEU A 104 16.68 13.05 -15.72
N MET A 105 15.56 12.74 -16.38
CA MET A 105 15.34 11.44 -17.02
C MET A 105 16.13 11.34 -18.32
N ASN A 106 16.86 10.24 -18.52
CA ASN A 106 17.31 9.89 -19.87
C ASN A 106 16.10 9.40 -20.68
N VAL A 107 15.91 9.93 -21.88
CA VAL A 107 14.74 9.61 -22.73
C VAL A 107 15.13 9.00 -24.07
N ASP A 108 16.42 8.81 -24.32
CA ASP A 108 16.95 8.38 -25.62
C ASP A 108 16.50 6.97 -26.01
N ASP A 109 16.21 6.13 -25.02
CA ASP A 109 15.75 4.75 -25.14
C ASP A 109 14.24 4.59 -24.91
N LEU A 110 13.51 5.68 -24.74
CA LEU A 110 12.07 5.65 -24.49
C LEU A 110 11.26 5.81 -25.78
N TYR A 111 10.19 5.03 -25.89
CA TYR A 111 9.19 5.21 -26.95
C TYR A 111 8.13 6.25 -26.56
N GLY A 112 8.00 6.54 -25.27
CA GLY A 112 7.10 7.54 -24.69
C GLY A 112 6.78 7.22 -23.23
N THR A 113 5.85 7.99 -22.65
CA THR A 113 5.40 7.77 -21.27
C THR A 113 3.90 8.01 -21.12
N LEU A 114 3.28 7.45 -20.09
CA LEU A 114 1.94 7.83 -19.64
C LEU A 114 2.04 8.70 -18.40
N TYR A 115 1.61 9.95 -18.48
CA TYR A 115 1.58 10.89 -17.37
C TYR A 115 0.17 11.04 -16.81
N VAL A 116 0.04 10.93 -15.48
CA VAL A 116 -1.20 11.09 -14.72
C VAL A 116 -0.99 12.21 -13.69
N PRO A 117 -1.43 13.45 -13.97
CA PRO A 117 -1.12 14.63 -13.14
C PRO A 117 -1.66 14.55 -11.70
N HIS A 118 -2.75 13.81 -11.50
CA HIS A 118 -3.45 13.72 -10.22
C HIS A 118 -3.03 12.52 -9.36
N ASP A 119 -2.07 11.72 -9.82
CA ASP A 119 -1.42 10.70 -9.01
C ASP A 119 -0.45 11.34 -8.00
N GLY A 120 0.06 10.55 -7.07
CA GLY A 120 0.92 11.09 -6.04
C GLY A 120 1.31 10.10 -4.94
N THR A 121 1.63 10.65 -3.78
CA THR A 121 1.96 9.88 -2.58
C THR A 121 1.11 10.31 -1.40
N MET A 122 0.86 9.41 -0.46
CA MET A 122 0.30 9.69 0.85
C MET A 122 1.27 9.28 1.96
N ASP A 123 1.17 9.95 3.12
CA ASP A 123 1.81 9.46 4.34
C ASP A 123 0.96 8.32 4.92
N PRO A 124 1.47 7.07 4.97
CA PRO A 124 0.71 5.94 5.45
C PRO A 124 0.29 6.09 6.91
N ALA A 125 1.18 6.64 7.75
CA ALA A 125 0.93 6.79 9.18
C ALA A 125 -0.07 7.91 9.46
N GLY A 126 0.10 9.07 8.83
CA GLY A 126 -0.86 10.17 8.85
C GLY A 126 -2.23 9.73 8.35
N THR A 127 -2.30 9.06 7.20
CA THR A 127 -3.57 8.57 6.63
C THR A 127 -4.30 7.63 7.59
N CYS A 128 -3.59 6.65 8.17
CA CYS A 128 -4.19 5.70 9.14
C CYS A 128 -4.69 6.42 10.41
N THR A 129 -3.91 7.37 10.91
CA THR A 129 -4.27 8.18 12.09
C THR A 129 -5.53 9.02 11.81
N THR A 130 -5.61 9.65 10.64
CA THR A 130 -6.77 10.45 10.25
C THR A 130 -8.02 9.60 10.08
N LEU A 131 -7.92 8.43 9.46
CA LEU A 131 -9.02 7.46 9.37
C LEU A 131 -9.51 6.99 10.75
N ALA A 132 -8.59 6.65 11.65
CA ALA A 132 -8.93 6.23 13.01
C ALA A 132 -9.63 7.34 13.79
N ARG A 133 -9.20 8.60 13.62
CA ARG A 133 -9.84 9.76 14.23
C ARG A 133 -11.25 10.01 13.67
N ALA A 134 -11.42 9.95 12.36
CA ALA A 134 -12.73 10.06 11.70
C ALA A 134 -13.70 8.99 12.22
N ALA A 135 -13.25 7.73 12.26
CA ALA A 135 -14.05 6.62 12.78
C ALA A 135 -14.43 6.81 14.25
N SER A 136 -13.48 7.23 15.09
CA SER A 136 -13.71 7.44 16.52
C SER A 136 -14.68 8.60 16.79
N ALA A 137 -14.58 9.69 16.01
CA ALA A 137 -15.52 10.81 16.07
C ALA A 137 -16.97 10.39 15.74
N ARG A 138 -17.13 9.30 14.98
CA ARG A 138 -18.44 8.69 14.65
C ARG A 138 -18.83 7.53 15.58
N GLY A 139 -18.11 7.35 16.69
CA GLY A 139 -18.45 6.38 17.74
C GLY A 139 -17.85 4.98 17.56
N ALA A 140 -16.92 4.78 16.63
CA ALA A 140 -16.11 3.57 16.59
C ALA A 140 -15.11 3.54 17.76
N GLN A 141 -14.71 2.33 18.18
CA GLN A 141 -13.69 2.14 19.21
C GLN A 141 -12.46 1.51 18.59
N VAL A 142 -11.28 2.05 18.89
CA VAL A 142 -9.99 1.50 18.50
C VAL A 142 -9.27 1.02 19.75
N ILE A 143 -8.92 -0.26 19.80
CA ILE A 143 -8.26 -0.89 20.94
C ILE A 143 -6.93 -1.47 20.46
N GLU A 144 -5.84 -0.76 20.74
CA GLU A 144 -4.47 -1.19 20.52
C GLU A 144 -3.99 -2.15 21.63
N ASN A 145 -2.87 -2.84 21.40
CA ASN A 145 -2.28 -3.83 22.31
C ASN A 145 -3.24 -4.97 22.69
N CYS A 146 -4.16 -5.31 21.78
CA CYS A 146 -5.28 -6.22 22.02
C CYS A 146 -5.33 -7.30 20.92
N PRO A 147 -4.44 -8.32 20.96
CA PRO A 147 -4.49 -9.44 20.04
C PRO A 147 -5.81 -10.21 20.14
N VAL A 148 -6.42 -10.50 18.99
CA VAL A 148 -7.44 -11.54 18.88
C VAL A 148 -6.80 -12.90 19.07
N THR A 149 -7.28 -13.68 20.04
CA THR A 149 -6.76 -15.03 20.34
C THR A 149 -7.64 -16.12 19.78
N SER A 150 -8.93 -15.87 19.59
CA SER A 150 -9.89 -16.81 19.02
C SER A 150 -11.09 -16.09 18.40
N ILE A 151 -11.75 -16.73 17.43
CA ILE A 151 -13.04 -16.30 16.88
C ILE A 151 -14.04 -17.40 17.20
N ARG A 152 -15.05 -17.07 18.00
CA ARG A 152 -16.13 -18.01 18.30
C ARG A 152 -17.08 -18.09 17.12
N VAL A 153 -17.40 -19.32 16.73
CA VAL A 153 -18.35 -19.61 15.66
C VAL A 153 -19.39 -20.61 16.14
N TRP A 154 -20.55 -20.57 15.51
CA TRP A 154 -21.62 -21.56 15.67
C TRP A 154 -22.17 -21.92 14.29
N THR A 155 -22.91 -23.01 14.20
CA THR A 155 -23.57 -23.44 12.96
C THR A 155 -25.06 -23.22 13.11
N ASP A 156 -25.67 -22.47 12.19
CA ASP A 156 -27.11 -22.24 12.20
C ASP A 156 -27.89 -23.47 11.69
N ASP A 157 -29.22 -23.40 11.80
CA ASP A 157 -30.12 -24.50 11.42
C ASP A 157 -30.02 -24.88 9.93
N PHE A 158 -29.43 -24.00 9.11
CA PHE A 158 -29.16 -24.24 7.68
C PHE A 158 -27.76 -24.80 7.43
N GLY A 159 -26.99 -25.11 8.47
CA GLY A 159 -25.62 -25.62 8.35
C GLY A 159 -24.57 -24.54 8.06
N VAL A 160 -24.94 -23.25 8.13
CA VAL A 160 -24.02 -22.14 7.82
C VAL A 160 -23.24 -21.76 9.07
N ARG A 161 -21.90 -21.69 8.96
CA ARG A 161 -21.06 -21.18 10.04
C ARG A 161 -21.23 -19.66 10.19
N ARG A 162 -21.54 -19.23 11.40
CA ARG A 162 -21.77 -17.83 11.80
C ARG A 162 -20.82 -17.44 12.92
N VAL A 163 -20.44 -16.17 12.96
CA VAL A 163 -19.63 -15.63 14.06
C VAL A 163 -20.52 -15.37 15.27
N ALA A 164 -20.00 -15.67 16.47
CA ALA A 164 -20.63 -15.37 17.76
C ALA A 164 -19.85 -14.30 18.56
N GLY A 165 -18.58 -14.07 18.22
CA GLY A 165 -17.73 -13.11 18.90
C GLY A 165 -16.25 -13.35 18.70
N VAL A 166 -15.45 -12.46 19.28
CA VAL A 166 -13.99 -12.53 19.32
C VAL A 166 -13.51 -12.63 20.76
N GLU A 167 -12.45 -13.41 20.97
CA GLU A 167 -11.78 -13.55 22.27
C GLU A 167 -10.46 -12.82 22.25
N THR A 168 -10.14 -12.19 23.38
CA THR A 168 -8.89 -11.47 23.63
C THR A 168 -8.40 -11.77 25.05
N GLN A 169 -7.16 -11.39 25.38
CA GLN A 169 -6.67 -11.49 26.76
C GLN A 169 -7.41 -10.57 27.76
N HIS A 170 -8.18 -9.60 27.26
CA HIS A 170 -8.92 -8.62 28.07
C HIS A 170 -10.42 -8.96 28.19
N GLY A 171 -10.85 -10.10 27.61
CA GLY A 171 -12.24 -10.54 27.59
C GLY A 171 -12.78 -10.80 26.19
N SER A 172 -14.09 -11.06 26.12
CA SER A 172 -14.79 -11.42 24.89
C SER A 172 -15.67 -10.27 24.38
N ILE A 173 -15.72 -10.07 23.07
CA ILE A 173 -16.66 -9.16 22.41
C ILE A 173 -17.66 -10.00 21.63
N GLN A 174 -18.95 -9.94 22.02
CA GLN A 174 -20.02 -10.57 21.26
C GLN A 174 -20.34 -9.73 20.02
N THR A 175 -20.28 -10.37 18.85
CA THR A 175 -20.62 -9.72 17.58
C THR A 175 -21.08 -10.77 16.57
N PRO A 176 -22.07 -10.46 15.71
CA PRO A 176 -22.45 -11.32 14.60
C PRO A 176 -21.50 -11.20 13.40
N CYS A 177 -20.58 -10.24 13.40
CA CYS A 177 -19.73 -9.91 12.25
C CYS A 177 -18.29 -9.59 12.68
N VAL A 178 -17.33 -10.15 11.94
CA VAL A 178 -15.89 -9.88 12.06
C VAL A 178 -15.34 -9.66 10.65
N VAL A 179 -14.59 -8.57 10.47
CA VAL A 179 -13.87 -8.27 9.22
C VAL A 179 -12.38 -8.51 9.47
N ASN A 180 -11.77 -9.41 8.70
CA ASN A 180 -10.36 -9.74 8.84
C ASN A 180 -9.48 -8.79 8.02
N CYS A 181 -8.95 -7.76 8.68
CA CYS A 181 -8.02 -6.78 8.11
C CYS A 181 -6.56 -6.99 8.58
N ALA A 182 -6.17 -8.21 8.96
CA ALA A 182 -4.90 -8.47 9.65
C ALA A 182 -3.66 -8.58 8.72
N GLY A 183 -3.72 -8.01 7.51
CA GLY A 183 -2.60 -7.98 6.56
C GLY A 183 -1.98 -9.36 6.32
N VAL A 184 -0.65 -9.44 6.44
CA VAL A 184 0.13 -10.69 6.32
C VAL A 184 -0.27 -11.79 7.32
N TRP A 185 -0.95 -11.45 8.42
CA TRP A 185 -1.48 -12.41 9.40
C TRP A 185 -2.91 -12.87 9.12
N ALA A 186 -3.54 -12.41 8.02
CA ALA A 186 -4.93 -12.71 7.69
C ALA A 186 -5.20 -14.23 7.62
N SER A 187 -4.28 -15.03 7.07
CA SER A 187 -4.42 -16.49 7.04
C SER A 187 -4.42 -17.12 8.42
N ALA A 188 -3.70 -16.57 9.37
CA ALA A 188 -3.71 -17.09 10.73
C ALA A 188 -4.99 -16.74 11.48
N VAL A 189 -5.48 -15.50 11.33
CA VAL A 189 -6.78 -15.08 11.89
C VAL A 189 -7.93 -15.87 11.25
N GLY A 190 -7.89 -16.10 9.94
CA GLY A 190 -8.90 -16.90 9.24
C GLY A 190 -9.03 -18.33 9.78
N ARG A 191 -7.89 -18.96 10.13
CA ARG A 191 -7.89 -20.30 10.72
C ARG A 191 -8.62 -20.37 12.07
N MET A 192 -8.66 -19.28 12.85
CA MET A 192 -9.42 -19.25 14.11
C MET A 192 -10.92 -19.46 13.89
N ALA A 193 -11.44 -19.06 12.73
CA ALA A 193 -12.82 -19.31 12.31
C ALA A 193 -12.97 -20.55 11.39
N GLY A 194 -11.88 -21.31 11.18
CA GLY A 194 -11.85 -22.44 10.25
C GLY A 194 -11.97 -22.05 8.77
N VAL A 195 -11.50 -20.84 8.42
CA VAL A 195 -11.45 -20.30 7.05
C VAL A 195 -10.01 -20.29 6.53
N LYS A 196 -9.81 -20.78 5.30
CA LYS A 196 -8.50 -20.71 4.62
C LYS A 196 -8.42 -19.43 3.78
N VAL A 197 -7.55 -18.51 4.16
CA VAL A 197 -7.24 -17.31 3.35
C VAL A 197 -6.02 -17.62 2.46
N PRO A 198 -6.16 -17.60 1.12
CA PRO A 198 -5.09 -17.93 0.19
C PRO A 198 -4.12 -16.74 0.00
N LEU A 199 -3.31 -16.48 1.03
CA LEU A 199 -2.33 -15.40 1.05
C LEU A 199 -0.95 -15.96 1.40
N VAL A 200 0.08 -15.42 0.75
CA VAL A 200 1.49 -15.67 1.06
C VAL A 200 2.18 -14.32 1.25
N ALA A 201 3.01 -14.21 2.30
CA ALA A 201 3.81 -13.02 2.52
C ALA A 201 5.16 -13.16 1.80
N MET A 202 5.65 -12.05 1.23
CA MET A 202 6.92 -12.00 0.51
C MET A 202 7.73 -10.80 1.00
N HIS A 203 9.05 -10.90 0.89
CA HIS A 203 9.92 -9.75 1.08
C HIS A 203 9.84 -8.83 -0.13
N HIS A 204 9.88 -7.53 0.15
CA HIS A 204 9.99 -6.46 -0.83
C HIS A 204 10.96 -5.43 -0.28
N ALA A 205 11.92 -5.00 -1.10
CA ALA A 205 12.92 -4.04 -0.70
C ALA A 205 12.81 -2.75 -1.51
N TYR A 206 13.18 -1.65 -0.88
CA TYR A 206 13.48 -0.41 -1.55
C TYR A 206 14.77 0.16 -0.96
N VAL A 207 15.48 0.92 -1.78
CA VAL A 207 16.64 1.71 -1.36
C VAL A 207 16.25 3.17 -1.35
N VAL A 208 16.89 3.96 -0.48
CA VAL A 208 16.76 5.42 -0.49
C VAL A 208 18.12 5.97 -0.88
N THR A 209 18.15 6.81 -1.90
CA THR A 209 19.39 7.44 -2.36
C THR A 209 19.84 8.52 -1.40
N GLU A 210 21.09 8.95 -1.55
CA GLU A 210 21.50 10.27 -1.07
C GLU A 210 20.82 11.36 -1.90
N ARG A 211 21.06 12.62 -1.52
CA ARG A 211 20.55 13.79 -2.25
C ARG A 211 21.02 13.77 -3.70
N ILE A 212 20.09 14.05 -4.63
CA ILE A 212 20.37 14.23 -6.05
C ILE A 212 20.06 15.70 -6.40
N GLU A 213 21.03 16.39 -6.98
CA GLU A 213 20.84 17.79 -7.37
C GLU A 213 19.75 17.93 -8.43
N GLY A 214 18.80 18.85 -8.21
CA GLY A 214 17.70 19.12 -9.13
C GLY A 214 16.51 18.16 -9.07
N ILE A 215 16.54 17.11 -8.21
CA ILE A 215 15.40 16.19 -8.08
C ILE A 215 14.31 16.79 -7.18
N GLN A 216 13.46 17.64 -7.73
CA GLN A 216 12.36 18.27 -6.99
C GLN A 216 11.15 18.48 -7.90
N ASN A 217 9.94 18.39 -7.34
CA ASN A 217 8.68 18.64 -8.05
C ASN A 217 8.48 17.78 -9.31
N MET A 218 9.06 16.57 -9.34
CA MET A 218 8.90 15.62 -10.42
C MET A 218 7.82 14.57 -10.08
N PRO A 219 7.13 14.02 -11.10
CA PRO A 219 6.26 12.86 -10.91
C PRO A 219 7.00 11.65 -10.36
N ASN A 220 6.28 10.82 -9.61
CA ASN A 220 6.78 9.50 -9.26
C ASN A 220 6.82 8.64 -10.53
N VAL A 221 7.81 7.75 -10.63
CA VAL A 221 8.02 6.94 -11.83
C VAL A 221 7.65 5.49 -11.58
N ARG A 222 7.02 4.87 -12.57
CA ARG A 222 6.82 3.42 -12.64
C ARG A 222 7.36 2.89 -13.96
N ASP A 223 8.37 2.04 -13.90
CA ASP A 223 8.83 1.28 -15.05
C ASP A 223 8.36 -0.18 -14.91
N HIS A 224 7.37 -0.54 -15.72
CA HIS A 224 6.81 -1.87 -15.72
C HIS A 224 7.69 -2.87 -16.50
N ASP A 225 8.55 -2.40 -17.40
CA ASP A 225 9.43 -3.26 -18.19
C ASP A 225 10.66 -3.67 -17.38
N ALA A 226 11.22 -2.73 -16.60
CA ALA A 226 12.30 -2.99 -15.65
C ALA A 226 11.82 -3.46 -14.27
N SER A 227 10.51 -3.53 -14.03
CA SER A 227 9.91 -3.91 -12.74
C SER A 227 10.36 -3.03 -11.57
N VAL A 228 10.53 -1.72 -11.79
CA VAL A 228 10.94 -0.76 -10.74
C VAL A 228 9.98 0.41 -10.60
N TYR A 229 9.98 1.03 -9.43
CA TYR A 229 9.33 2.30 -9.18
C TYR A 229 10.28 3.26 -8.46
N LEU A 230 10.09 4.55 -8.70
CA LEU A 230 10.84 5.62 -8.07
C LEU A 230 9.84 6.59 -7.46
N ARG A 231 9.96 6.77 -6.15
CA ARG A 231 9.21 7.76 -5.39
C ARG A 231 10.12 8.94 -5.10
N LEU A 232 9.61 10.15 -5.32
CA LEU A 232 10.28 11.36 -4.86
C LEU A 232 10.19 11.48 -3.33
N GLN A 233 11.32 11.74 -2.68
CA GLN A 233 11.40 11.95 -1.24
C GLN A 233 12.28 13.17 -0.96
N GLY A 234 11.66 14.35 -0.97
CA GLY A 234 12.40 15.61 -0.84
C GLY A 234 13.33 15.81 -2.03
N ASP A 235 14.63 15.83 -1.77
CA ASP A 235 15.71 15.91 -2.75
C ASP A 235 16.44 14.55 -2.96
N ALA A 236 15.78 13.45 -2.61
CA ALA A 236 16.26 12.07 -2.82
C ALA A 236 15.18 11.20 -3.50
N LEU A 237 15.54 9.98 -3.84
CA LEU A 237 14.64 8.99 -4.43
C LEU A 237 14.54 7.74 -3.54
N SER A 238 13.32 7.25 -3.35
CA SER A 238 13.07 5.89 -2.87
C SER A 238 12.82 4.99 -4.08
N VAL A 239 13.69 4.01 -4.30
CA VAL A 239 13.67 3.11 -5.46
C VAL A 239 13.34 1.71 -4.98
N GLY A 240 12.22 1.15 -5.44
CA GLY A 240 11.87 -0.24 -5.16
C GLY A 240 11.73 -1.05 -6.43
N GLY A 241 12.10 -2.32 -6.38
CA GLY A 241 12.04 -3.25 -7.51
C GLY A 241 11.28 -4.52 -7.17
N TYR A 242 10.74 -5.17 -8.20
CA TYR A 242 10.15 -6.51 -8.09
C TYR A 242 11.10 -7.49 -8.77
N GLU A 243 11.78 -8.27 -7.94
CA GLU A 243 12.77 -9.23 -8.39
C GLU A 243 12.08 -10.51 -8.90
N ALA A 244 12.66 -11.19 -9.88
CA ALA A 244 12.10 -12.41 -10.46
C ALA A 244 12.21 -13.64 -9.53
N ASN A 245 12.95 -13.52 -8.42
CA ASN A 245 13.24 -14.55 -7.43
C ASN A 245 12.60 -14.20 -6.06
N PRO A 246 11.26 -14.25 -5.92
CA PRO A 246 10.59 -13.81 -4.71
C PRO A 246 11.05 -14.62 -3.50
N ILE A 247 11.36 -13.91 -2.39
CA ILE A 247 11.67 -14.54 -1.12
C ILE A 247 10.40 -14.58 -0.28
N PHE A 248 9.87 -15.79 -0.04
CA PHE A 248 8.69 -15.98 0.78
C PHE A 248 9.01 -15.81 2.27
N TRP A 249 8.15 -15.12 3.00
CA TRP A 249 8.27 -14.99 4.46
C TRP A 249 7.50 -16.10 5.17
N GLU A 250 8.17 -17.22 5.42
CA GLU A 250 7.55 -18.42 6.00
C GLU A 250 7.06 -18.21 7.45
N GLU A 251 7.65 -17.29 8.20
CA GLU A 251 7.27 -17.04 9.60
C GLU A 251 5.93 -16.32 9.74
N ALA A 252 5.44 -15.62 8.71
CA ALA A 252 4.13 -14.96 8.70
C ALA A 252 2.99 -15.94 9.07
N VAL A 253 3.15 -17.21 8.69
CA VAL A 253 2.18 -18.28 8.93
C VAL A 253 2.06 -18.61 10.42
N LYS A 254 3.11 -18.37 11.22
CA LYS A 254 3.20 -18.69 12.64
C LYS A 254 2.69 -17.52 13.50
N TYR A 255 1.42 -17.14 13.37
CA TYR A 255 0.80 -16.27 14.36
C TYR A 255 0.84 -16.95 15.74
N ARG A 256 1.59 -16.37 16.67
CA ARG A 256 1.57 -16.74 18.09
C ARG A 256 1.26 -15.48 18.88
N PRO A 257 0.17 -15.42 19.65
CA PRO A 257 0.02 -14.38 20.66
C PRO A 257 1.23 -14.48 21.58
N ARG A 258 2.10 -13.46 21.62
CA ARG A 258 3.20 -13.44 22.58
C ARG A 258 2.59 -13.21 23.96
N ALA A 259 2.91 -14.07 24.93
CA ALA A 259 2.72 -13.72 26.34
C ALA A 259 3.56 -12.47 26.64
N ALA A 260 3.03 -11.56 27.46
CA ALA A 260 3.70 -10.32 27.84
C ALA A 260 5.13 -10.60 28.35
N GLY A 261 6.13 -10.30 27.53
CA GLY A 261 7.53 -10.61 27.77
C GLY A 261 8.38 -10.16 26.58
N GLY A 262 9.07 -9.05 26.76
CA GLY A 262 9.69 -8.27 25.69
C GLY A 262 10.69 -9.03 24.81
N LEU A 263 10.63 -8.72 23.51
CA LEU A 263 11.82 -8.48 22.72
C LEU A 263 11.41 -7.47 21.63
N CYS A 264 11.74 -6.20 21.88
CA CYS A 264 11.88 -5.20 20.86
C CYS A 264 12.79 -5.80 19.78
N LEU A 265 12.26 -5.99 18.57
CA LEU A 265 13.12 -6.18 17.41
C LEU A 265 13.91 -4.88 17.30
N LYS A 266 15.12 -4.86 17.89
CA LYS A 266 16.18 -3.96 17.47
C LYS A 266 16.40 -4.33 16.00
N THR A 267 15.73 -3.64 15.11
CA THR A 267 16.18 -3.49 13.73
C THR A 267 17.54 -2.83 13.83
N SER A 268 18.61 -3.63 13.80
CA SER A 268 19.92 -3.09 13.48
C SER A 268 19.76 -2.45 12.11
N THR A 269 19.90 -1.14 12.06
CA THR A 269 19.90 -0.27 10.88
C THR A 269 21.06 -0.56 9.91
N GLU A 270 21.70 -1.71 10.04
CA GLU A 270 22.81 -2.17 9.21
C GLU A 270 22.45 -3.57 8.69
N LYS A 271 22.48 -3.74 7.36
CA LYS A 271 22.23 -4.97 6.57
C LYS A 271 20.87 -5.12 5.86
N VAL A 272 20.39 -4.08 5.19
CA VAL A 272 19.51 -4.24 4.00
C VAL A 272 20.12 -3.57 2.75
N CYS A 273 21.46 -3.54 2.66
CA CYS A 273 22.19 -2.99 1.50
C CYS A 273 22.81 -4.04 0.57
N ALA A 274 22.60 -5.34 0.78
CA ALA A 274 23.45 -6.38 0.16
C ALA A 274 22.78 -7.22 -0.95
N VAL A 275 21.62 -6.84 -1.48
CA VAL A 275 20.98 -7.60 -2.59
C VAL A 275 21.19 -6.93 -3.96
N TRP A 276 21.51 -5.63 -4.00
CA TRP A 276 21.58 -4.85 -5.23
C TRP A 276 22.99 -4.66 -5.83
N SER A 277 24.07 -5.13 -5.18
CA SER A 277 25.44 -4.78 -5.62
C SER A 277 25.93 -5.53 -6.86
N ASP A 278 25.36 -6.71 -7.16
CA ASP A 278 25.95 -7.62 -8.14
C ASP A 278 25.25 -7.56 -9.51
N ASP A 279 23.95 -7.31 -9.56
CA ASP A 279 23.20 -7.27 -10.83
C ASP A 279 23.23 -5.90 -11.53
N LEU A 280 23.41 -4.79 -10.80
CA LEU A 280 23.52 -3.45 -11.42
C LEU A 280 24.88 -3.15 -12.06
N ARG A 281 25.89 -4.02 -11.90
CA ARG A 281 27.20 -3.86 -12.59
C ARG A 281 27.21 -4.43 -14.01
N ARG A 282 26.10 -5.01 -14.48
CA ARG A 282 26.03 -5.72 -15.79
C ARG A 282 24.94 -5.22 -16.74
N ALA A 283 24.30 -4.08 -16.47
CA ALA A 283 23.39 -3.42 -17.40
C ALA A 283 24.03 -2.16 -17.99
#